data_AF-A0A1I1AAR7-F1
#
_entry.id   AF-A0A1I1AAR7-F1
#
_cell.length_a   1.000
_cell.length_b   1.000
_cell.length_c   1.000
_cell.angle_alpha   90.00
_cell.angle_beta   90.00
_cell.angle_gamma   90.00
#
_symmetry.space_group_name_H-M   'P 1'
#
loop_
_entity.id
_entity.type
_entity.pdbx_description
1 polymer ?
#
loop_
_entity_poly.entity_id
_entity_poly.type
_entity_poly.pdbx_seq_one_letter_code
_entity_poly.pdbx_strand_id
1 'polypeptide(L)' 'MGKRNKRNEQLPVARVEDVEFAADRADADDLEALQRSEEADRRAQQYEGT' A
#
# COMPACT_ATOMS: atom_id res chain seq x y z
N MET A 1 2.21 20.92 -41.74
CA MET A 1 1.32 20.75 -40.58
C MET A 1 1.16 19.25 -40.31
N GLY A 2 2.03 18.67 -39.48
CA GLY A 2 2.09 17.22 -39.25
C GLY A 2 0.97 16.75 -38.30
N LYS A 3 0.10 15.85 -38.77
CA LYS A 3 -0.94 15.23 -37.95
C LYS A 3 -0.29 14.30 -36.92
N ARG A 4 -0.41 14.64 -35.64
CA ARG A 4 -0.01 13.77 -34.52
C ARG A 4 -1.01 12.62 -34.43
N ASN A 5 -0.59 11.42 -34.82
CA ASN A 5 -1.36 10.20 -34.60
C ASN A 5 -1.51 9.97 -33.09
N LYS A 6 -2.69 10.24 -32.55
CA LYS A 6 -3.09 9.89 -31.18
C LYS A 6 -3.32 8.36 -31.11
N ARG A 7 -2.25 7.57 -31.16
CA ARG A 7 -2.29 6.24 -30.57
C ARG A 7 -2.13 6.43 -29.07
N ASN A 8 -3.23 6.81 -28.42
CA ASN A 8 -3.36 6.60 -26.99
C ASN A 8 -3.39 5.08 -26.82
N GLU A 9 -2.20 4.47 -26.74
CA GLU A 9 -2.03 3.14 -26.20
C GLU A 9 -2.65 3.20 -24.81
N GLN A 10 -3.87 2.69 -24.69
CA GLN A 10 -4.56 2.53 -23.43
C GLN A 10 -3.72 1.52 -22.66
N LEU A 11 -2.77 2.03 -21.86
CA LEU A 11 -2.02 1.22 -20.92
C LEU A 11 -3.05 0.48 -20.06
N PRO A 12 -2.90 -0.83 -19.86
CA PRO A 12 -3.84 -1.59 -19.04
C PRO A 12 -3.88 -0.95 -17.65
N VAL A 13 -5.01 -0.33 -17.34
CA VAL A 13 -5.28 0.17 -15.99
C VAL A 13 -5.55 -1.07 -15.15
N ALA A 14 -4.57 -1.48 -14.36
CA ALA A 14 -4.74 -2.56 -13.41
C ALA A 14 -5.89 -2.17 -12.45
N ARG A 15 -6.84 -3.10 -12.26
CA ARG A 15 -7.86 -2.92 -11.23
C ARG A 15 -7.15 -2.94 -9.89
N VAL A 16 -7.30 -1.86 -9.14
CA VAL A 16 -6.84 -1.78 -7.75
C VAL A 16 -7.97 -2.38 -6.92
N GLU A 17 -7.83 -3.63 -6.54
CA GLU A 17 -8.72 -4.27 -5.56
C GLU A 17 -8.12 -4.10 -4.17
N ASP A 18 -8.98 -4.01 -3.15
CA ASP A 18 -8.55 -3.91 -1.77
C ASP A 18 -7.83 -5.21 -1.35
N VAL A 19 -6.66 -5.06 -0.72
CA VAL A 19 -5.84 -6.18 -0.27
C VAL A 19 -6.00 -6.33 1.23
N GLU A 20 -6.59 -7.45 1.63
CA GLU A 20 -6.79 -7.80 3.03
C GLU A 20 -5.60 -8.58 3.60
N PHE A 21 -5.32 -8.39 4.89
CA PHE A 21 -4.30 -9.16 5.60
C PHE A 21 -4.71 -10.64 5.71
N ALA A 22 -3.77 -11.55 5.42
CA ALA A 22 -3.99 -12.99 5.45
C ALA A 22 -2.99 -13.66 6.41
N ALA A 23 -3.39 -13.84 7.68
CA ALA A 23 -2.54 -14.38 8.73
C ALA A 23 -1.92 -15.75 8.39
N ASP A 24 -2.67 -16.63 7.74
CA ASP A 24 -2.21 -17.99 7.38
C ASP A 24 -1.11 -18.01 6.32
N ARG A 25 -0.89 -16.87 5.65
CA ARG A 25 0.17 -16.67 4.65
C ARG A 25 1.29 -15.76 5.14
N ALA A 26 1.13 -15.16 6.32
CA ALA A 26 2.15 -14.32 6.92
C ALA A 26 3.27 -15.20 7.46
N ASP A 27 4.51 -14.87 7.11
CA ASP A 27 5.67 -15.49 7.73
C ASP A 27 6.07 -14.77 9.04
N ALA A 28 7.15 -15.20 9.66
CA ALA A 28 7.61 -14.63 10.91
C ALA A 28 7.99 -13.14 10.78
N ASP A 29 8.53 -12.75 9.62
CA ASP A 29 8.99 -11.39 9.37
C ASP A 29 7.78 -10.45 9.16
N ASP A 30 6.75 -10.94 8.46
CA ASP A 30 5.47 -10.23 8.29
C ASP A 30 4.82 -9.92 9.65
N LEU A 31 4.82 -10.90 10.56
CA LEU A 31 4.25 -10.74 11.90
C LEU A 31 5.06 -9.78 12.77
N GLU A 32 6.39 -9.82 12.72
CA GLU A 32 7.25 -8.86 13.42
C GLU A 32 7.03 -7.44 12.88
N ALA A 33 6.91 -7.29 11.56
CA ALA A 33 6.63 -6.01 10.93
C ALA A 33 5.30 -5.42 11.39
N LEU A 34 4.24 -6.24 11.46
CA LEU A 34 2.92 -5.84 11.97
C LEU A 34 3.03 -5.33 13.41
N GLN A 35 3.67 -6.08 14.30
CA GLN A 35 3.85 -5.71 15.71
C GLN A 35 4.61 -4.38 15.86
N ARG A 36 5.68 -4.19 15.09
CA ARG A 36 6.45 -2.94 15.10
C ARG A 36 5.62 -1.76 14.61
N SER A 37 4.77 -1.96 13.61
CA SER A 37 3.86 -0.92 13.11
C SER A 37 2.86 -0.51 14.19
N GLU A 38 2.19 -1.46 14.83
CA GLU A 38 1.21 -1.20 15.89
C GLU A 38 1.83 -0.48 17.10
N GLU A 39 3.07 -0.82 17.46
CA GLU A 39 3.81 -0.11 18.52
C GLU A 39 4.14 1.33 18.13
N ALA A 40 4.57 1.55 16.89
CA ALA A 40 4.86 2.89 16.37
C ALA A 40 3.60 3.76 16.35
N ASP A 41 2.47 3.23 15.89
CA ASP A 41 1.19 3.93 15.85
C ASP A 41 0.72 4.28 17.26
N ARG A 42 0.87 3.37 18.23
CA ARG A 42 0.56 3.61 19.63
C ARG A 42 1.41 4.74 20.22
N ARG A 43 2.72 4.75 19.92
CA ARG A 43 3.62 5.85 20.31
C ARG A 43 3.19 7.16 19.65
N ALA A 44 2.84 7.14 18.37
CA ALA A 44 2.41 8.32 17.64
C ALA A 44 1.11 8.91 18.21
N GLN A 45 0.12 8.06 18.54
CA GLN A 45 -1.11 8.48 19.22
C GLN A 45 -0.85 9.11 20.59
N GLN A 46 0.15 8.62 21.33
CA GLN A 46 0.56 9.21 22.60
C GLN A 46 1.34 10.53 22.43
N TYR A 47 1.93 10.76 21.26
CA TYR A 47 2.72 11.95 20.94
C TYR A 47 1.91 13.06 20.27
N GLU A 48 0.62 12.84 20.00
CA GLU A 48 -0.26 13.82 19.37
C GLU A 48 -0.61 14.97 20.35
N GLY A 49 0.35 15.89 20.54
CA GLY A 49 0.10 17.23 21.10
C GLY A 49 0.73 17.55 22.46
N THR A 50 2.06 17.49 22.59
CA THR A 50 2.80 18.35 23.54
C THR A 50 3.71 19.31 22.81
#